data_AF-A3JDD3-F1
#
_entry.id   AF-A3JDD3-F1
#
_cell.length_a   1.000
_cell.length_b   1.000
_cell.length_c   1.000
_cell.angle_alpha   90.00
_cell.angle_beta   90.00
_cell.angle_gamma   90.00
#
_symmetry.space_group_name_H-M   'P 1'
#
loop_
_entity.id
_entity.type
_entity.pdbx_description
1 polymer ?
#
loop_
_entity_poly.entity_id
_entity_poly.type
_entity_poly.pdbx_seq_one_letter_code
_entity_poly.pdbx_strand_id
1 'polypeptide(L)' 'MPCIERNAIASVKAVNAAHMALAGDGEHIVSLDKVIRTMRDTGRDMHDKYKETSRGGLAVNIVEC' A
#
# COMPACT_ATOMS: atom_id res chain seq x y z
N MET A 1 -4.70 -16.39 0.74
CA MET A 1 -3.50 -15.61 1.14
C MET A 1 -3.17 -14.67 0.01
N PRO A 2 -3.50 -13.36 0.11
CA PRO A 2 -3.55 -12.49 -1.06
C PRO A 2 -2.21 -11.91 -1.54
N CYS A 3 -1.11 -12.37 -0.96
CA CYS A 3 0.20 -11.73 -1.10
C CYS A 3 0.77 -11.87 -2.52
N ILE A 4 0.54 -13.01 -3.17
CA ILE A 4 1.09 -13.31 -4.50
C ILE A 4 0.40 -12.44 -5.55
N GLU A 5 -0.94 -12.42 -5.55
CA GLU A 5 -1.71 -11.59 -6.47
C GLU A 5 -1.51 -10.09 -6.20
N ARG A 6 -1.34 -9.68 -4.93
CA ARG A 6 -1.01 -8.29 -4.60
C ARG A 6 0.35 -7.87 -5.14
N ASN A 7 1.37 -8.74 -5.07
CA ASN A 7 2.68 -8.45 -5.64
C ASN A 7 2.63 -8.33 -7.18
N ALA A 8 1.91 -9.24 -7.85
CA ALA A 8 1.71 -9.19 -9.29
C ALA A 8 1.01 -7.87 -9.72
N ILE A 9 -0.07 -7.50 -9.04
CA ILE A 9 -0.81 -6.25 -9.32
C ILE A 9 0.06 -5.02 -9.03
N ALA A 10 0.82 -5.01 -7.93
CA ALA A 10 1.70 -3.90 -7.58
C ALA A 10 2.80 -3.70 -8.62
N SER A 11 3.37 -4.78 -9.15
CA SER A 11 4.38 -4.73 -10.21
C SER A 11 3.84 -4.06 -11.49
N VAL A 12 2.63 -4.43 -11.91
CA VAL A 12 1.97 -3.81 -13.08
C VAL A 12 1.66 -2.33 -12.80
N LYS A 13 1.18 -1.99 -11.60
CA LYS A 13 0.92 -0.60 -11.20
C LYS A 13 2.20 0.26 -11.23
N ALA A 14 3.34 -0.28 -10.81
CA ALA A 14 4.60 0.45 -10.82
C ALA A 14 5.05 0.82 -12.24
N VAL A 15 4.99 -0.14 -13.18
CA VAL A 15 5.32 0.12 -14.59
C VAL A 15 4.37 1.16 -15.18
N ASN A 16 3.07 1.01 -14.96
CA ASN A 16 2.08 1.97 -15.46
C ASN A 16 2.26 3.37 -14.85
N ALA A 17 2.57 3.47 -13.56
CA ALA A 17 2.85 4.74 -12.90
C ALA A 17 4.08 5.43 -13.49
N ALA A 18 5.15 4.68 -13.77
CA ALA A 18 6.34 5.22 -14.43
C ALA A 18 6.01 5.73 -15.85
N HIS A 19 5.22 4.98 -16.62
CA HIS A 19 4.76 5.43 -17.94
C HIS A 19 3.92 6.70 -17.86
N MET A 20 2.98 6.79 -16.91
CA MET A 20 2.17 8.01 -16.71
C MET A 20 3.03 9.21 -16.34
N ALA A 21 4.05 9.02 -15.49
CA ALA A 21 4.95 10.10 -15.09
C ALA A 21 5.86 10.58 -16.24
N LEU A 22 6.29 9.68 -17.12
CA LEU A 22 7.16 10.01 -18.25
C LEU A 22 6.39 10.57 -19.46
N ALA A 23 5.17 10.08 -19.71
CA ALA A 23 4.33 10.50 -20.82
C ALA A 23 3.43 11.69 -20.48
N GLY A 24 3.26 12.01 -19.20
CA GLY A 24 2.46 13.13 -18.73
C GLY A 24 3.18 14.48 -18.86
N ASP A 25 2.39 15.54 -18.81
CA ASP A 25 2.81 16.95 -18.79
C ASP A 25 3.16 17.45 -17.37
N GLY A 26 3.05 16.58 -16.37
CA GLY A 26 3.27 16.91 -14.96
C GLY A 26 2.05 17.48 -14.24
N GLU A 27 0.90 17.64 -14.90
CA GLU A 27 -0.33 18.09 -14.25
C GLU A 27 -1.04 16.97 -13.48
N HIS A 28 -0.86 15.72 -13.90
CA HIS A 28 -1.39 14.53 -13.22
C HIS A 28 -0.58 14.12 -11.98
N ILE A 29 -0.29 15.08 -11.10
CA ILE A 29 0.52 14.88 -9.90
C ILE A 29 -0.26 15.25 -8.63
N VAL A 30 -0.13 14.40 -7.61
CA VAL A 30 -0.47 14.73 -6.23
C VAL A 30 0.84 14.74 -5.45
N SER A 31 1.04 15.71 -4.55
CA SER A 31 2.29 15.80 -3.82
C SER A 31 2.56 14.52 -3.00
N LEU A 32 3.80 14.05 -3.07
CA LEU A 32 4.22 12.84 -2.36
C LEU A 32 3.98 12.94 -0.85
N ASP A 33 4.23 14.12 -0.26
CA ASP A 33 3.98 14.36 1.16
C ASP A 33 2.51 14.18 1.55
N LYS A 34 1.57 14.57 0.68
CA LYS A 34 0.14 14.36 0.91
C LYS A 34 -0.21 12.89 0.88
N VAL A 35 0.39 12.12 -0.04
CA VAL A 35 0.23 10.66 -0.11
C VAL A 35 0.79 9.99 1.14
N ILE A 36 2.00 10.35 1.59
CA ILE A 36 2.64 9.79 2.79
C ILE A 36 1.81 10.09 4.05
N ARG A 37 1.34 11.33 4.21
CA ARG A 37 0.48 11.70 5.35
C ARG A 37 -0.81 10.88 5.36
N THR A 38 -1.43 10.73 4.19
CA THR A 38 -2.67 9.93 4.03
C THR A 38 -2.43 8.46 4.33
N MET A 39 -1.30 7.88 3.89
CA MET A 39 -0.92 6.51 4.21
C MET A 39 -0.75 6.30 5.72
N ARG A 40 -0.11 7.26 6.40
CA ARG A 40 0.07 7.23 7.86
C ARG A 40 -1.26 7.32 8.60
N ASP A 41 -2.12 8.26 8.23
CA ASP A 41 -3.40 8.46 8.91
C ASP A 41 -4.33 7.25 8.66
N THR A 42 -4.39 6.73 7.43
CA THR A 42 -5.10 5.46 7.12
C THR A 42 -4.55 4.29 7.94
N GLY A 43 -3.23 4.17 8.06
CA GLY A 43 -2.59 3.13 8.86
C GLY A 43 -2.90 3.24 10.35
N ARG A 44 -3.02 4.45 10.89
CA ARG A 44 -3.43 4.71 12.28
C ARG A 44 -4.90 4.30 12.50
N ASP A 45 -5.77 4.65 11.56
CA ASP A 45 -7.22 4.45 11.67
C ASP A 45 -7.63 3.00 11.34
N MET A 46 -6.73 2.20 10.76
CA MET A 46 -6.95 0.78 10.52
C MET A 46 -7.17 0.03 11.84
N HIS A 47 -8.19 -0.83 11.88
CA HIS A 47 -8.45 -1.66 13.06
C HIS A 47 -7.29 -2.64 13.28
N ASP A 48 -6.85 -2.82 14.53
CA ASP A 48 -5.67 -3.63 14.87
C ASP A 48 -5.68 -5.06 14.33
N LYS A 49 -6.86 -5.68 14.15
CA LYS A 49 -7.04 -7.02 13.57
C LYS A 49 -6.69 -7.12 12.08
N TYR A 50 -6.60 -5.98 11.38
CA TYR A 50 -6.32 -5.90 9.94
C TYR A 50 -4.94 -5.30 9.64
N LYS A 51 -4.18 -4.87 10.66
CA LYS A 51 -2.82 -4.38 10.48
C LYS A 51 -1.90 -5.56 10.18
N GLU A 52 -1.70 -5.85 8.90
CA GLU A 52 -0.87 -6.95 8.39
C GLU A 52 0.61 -6.85 8.85
N THR A 53 1.11 -5.64 9.10
CA THR A 53 2.55 -5.38 9.26
C THR A 53 2.99 -4.88 10.63
N SER A 54 2.09 -4.48 11.54
CA SER A 54 2.49 -3.89 12.83
C SER A 54 2.89 -4.90 13.92
N ARG A 55 2.75 -6.21 13.69
CA ARG A 55 3.08 -7.27 14.66
C ARG A 55 3.95 -8.40 14.07
N GLY A 56 4.71 -8.14 13.00
CA GLY A 56 5.64 -9.15 12.44
C GLY A 56 4.99 -10.26 11.61
N GLY A 57 3.95 -9.94 10.82
CA GLY A 57 3.29 -10.91 9.94
C GLY A 57 2.23 -11.79 10.62
N LEU A 58 1.92 -11.53 11.89
CA LEU A 58 0.90 -12.20 12.69
C LEU A 58 -0.50 -11.59 12.54
N ALA A 59 -0.85 -11.08 11.37
CA ALA A 59 -2.25 -10.79 11.10
C ALA A 59 -3.01 -12.12 10.98
N VAL A 60 -3.47 -12.56 12.15
CA VAL A 60 -4.60 -13.47 12.42
C VAL A 60 -4.53 -14.85 11.77
N ASN A 61 -3.56 -15.68 12.17
CA ASN A 61 -3.76 -17.14 12.15
C ASN A 61 -3.04 -17.92 13.27
N ILE A 62 -2.78 -17.30 14.42
CA ILE A 62 -2.38 -18.03 15.63
C ILE A 62 -3.47 -17.78 16.67
N VAL A 63 -4.20 -18.85 16.99
CA VAL A 63 -4.90 -18.98 18.27
C VAL A 63 -3.78 -19.02 19.32
N GLU A 64 -3.68 -17.98 20.14
CA GLU A 64 -2.92 -18.08 21.39
C GLU A 64 -3.67 -19.07 22.29
N CYS A 65 -3.12 -20.27 22.40
CA CYS A 65 -3.25 -21.17 23.55
C CYS A 65 -1.83 -21.52 24.00
#